data_AF-A0A9W3BE21-F1
#
_entry.id   AF-A0A9W3BE21-F1
#
_cell.length_a   1.000
_cell.length_b   1.000
_cell.length_c   1.000
_cell.angle_alpha   90.00
_cell.angle_beta   90.00
_cell.angle_gamma   90.00
#
_symmetry.space_group_name_H-M   'P 1'
#
loop_
_entity.id
_entity.type
_entity.pdbx_description
1 polymer ?
#
loop_
_entity_poly.entity_id
_entity_poly.type
_entity_poly.pdbx_seq_one_letter_code
_entity_poly.pdbx_strand_id
1 'polypeptide(L)'
;MGSRWRDMLMDYGNVLGDKSSRSSSAYFSVNGDLMDKRNEDVQLRQTLEVFFRPLFQKFVYGGEKIACHDLRSILREPEYRDRLPPDKVHELADLCDFNQGRAVKYEEFAKIVLGKHDDNSSFGGSDTGLHGADRDMGRTKGALRVVCTNTTQQLMVDDYLFEYKCLPPPFFMIGVTIAQIIVYIVFTSQDGWYTSALDSIPNANHTNVLMYYPNRRHEAWRYVSYWLLHQGFIDLIFNVIIQLVLGVPLEIMFKWWRLAIVWILGVLAGSLGQSLTDHYVGLAGAGGGAYAIMAAHCLTLWQERHHLNDDPTESRTKKILCGLPLRVTLMVIILIPQIALAVYRRWFLDPINIRVGIAAHIGGILAGITLGPAYLKDIKRYPWQEGSGLFSLFTCLIFIGGTVIFNIIYKGYPAEIYN
;
A
#
# COMPACT_ATOMS: atom_id res chain seq x y z
N MET A 1 46.59 -58.95 6.04
CA MET A 1 45.19 -59.43 5.92
C MET A 1 44.34 -58.31 5.36
N GLY A 2 44.20 -58.25 4.04
CA GLY A 2 43.46 -57.20 3.37
C GLY A 2 43.25 -57.56 1.91
N SER A 3 42.01 -57.96 1.57
CA SER A 3 41.49 -57.97 0.18
C SER A 3 40.01 -58.40 0.09
N ARG A 4 39.17 -58.20 1.12
CA ARG A 4 37.78 -58.70 1.12
C ARG A 4 36.73 -57.72 0.54
N TRP A 5 37.17 -56.56 0.05
CA TRP A 5 36.28 -55.51 -0.46
C TRP A 5 36.13 -55.51 -2.00
N ARG A 6 37.03 -56.18 -2.73
CA ARG A 6 36.97 -56.24 -4.20
C ARG A 6 35.97 -57.28 -4.72
N ASP A 7 35.74 -58.37 -3.99
CA ASP A 7 34.84 -59.44 -4.43
C ASP A 7 33.36 -59.10 -4.21
N MET A 8 33.05 -58.16 -3.31
CA MET A 8 31.67 -57.76 -3.02
C MET A 8 31.10 -56.75 -4.03
N LEU A 9 31.95 -56.11 -4.83
CA LEU A 9 31.55 -55.16 -5.87
C LEU A 9 31.29 -55.83 -7.24
N MET A 10 31.75 -57.07 -7.44
CA MET A 10 31.55 -57.81 -8.68
C MET A 10 30.22 -58.58 -8.75
N ASP A 11 29.55 -58.78 -7.62
CA ASP A 11 28.26 -59.48 -7.58
C ASP A 11 27.05 -58.55 -7.88
N TYR A 12 27.24 -57.23 -7.71
CA TYR A 12 26.22 -56.24 -8.07
C TYR A 12 26.13 -55.96 -9.58
N GLY A 13 27.14 -56.35 -10.37
CA GLY A 13 27.18 -56.12 -11.82
C GLY A 13 26.41 -57.15 -12.66
N ASN A 14 26.18 -58.36 -12.13
CA ASN A 14 25.60 -59.47 -12.90
C ASN A 14 24.09 -59.68 -12.67
N VAL A 15 23.44 -58.91 -11.81
CA VAL A 15 21.96 -58.96 -11.64
C VAL A 15 21.22 -58.12 -12.69
N LEU A 16 21.93 -57.24 -13.42
CA LEU A 16 21.34 -56.34 -14.42
C LEU A 16 21.56 -56.77 -15.89
N GLY A 17 22.10 -57.98 -16.10
CA GLY A 17 22.63 -58.39 -17.40
C GLY A 17 22.01 -59.63 -18.02
N ASP A 18 20.72 -59.93 -17.83
CA ASP A 18 19.97 -60.69 -18.85
C ASP A 18 18.47 -60.79 -18.50
N LYS A 19 17.64 -60.10 -19.28
CA LYS A 19 16.26 -60.48 -19.66
C LYS A 19 15.69 -59.38 -20.55
N SER A 20 16.25 -59.28 -21.75
CA SER A 20 15.45 -58.82 -22.88
C SER A 20 14.45 -59.94 -23.25
N SER A 21 13.23 -59.54 -23.61
CA SER A 21 12.08 -60.35 -24.01
C SER A 21 11.19 -60.94 -22.89
N ARG A 22 10.39 -60.08 -22.24
CA ARG A 22 8.94 -60.30 -22.07
C ARG A 22 8.21 -59.06 -21.56
N SER A 23 7.35 -58.57 -22.45
CA SER A 23 6.20 -57.67 -22.29
C SER A 23 5.72 -57.34 -20.86
N SER A 24 5.71 -56.03 -20.58
CA SER A 24 4.67 -55.24 -19.88
C SER A 24 5.29 -54.30 -18.84
N SER A 25 5.34 -53.04 -19.21
CA SER A 25 5.90 -51.93 -18.46
C SER A 25 4.97 -51.56 -17.28
N ALA A 26 5.40 -51.87 -16.05
CA ALA A 26 4.87 -51.21 -14.86
C ALA A 26 5.60 -49.87 -14.70
N TYR A 27 5.09 -48.85 -15.39
CA TYR A 27 5.43 -47.46 -15.11
C TYR A 27 5.14 -47.17 -13.63
N PHE A 28 6.12 -46.62 -12.92
CA PHE A 28 5.92 -45.90 -11.67
C PHE A 28 4.98 -44.72 -11.97
N SER A 29 3.69 -44.96 -11.80
CA SER A 29 2.65 -44.03 -12.18
C SER A 29 2.53 -43.00 -11.06
N VAL A 30 3.03 -41.79 -11.29
CA VAL A 30 2.76 -40.61 -10.46
C VAL A 30 1.25 -40.45 -10.22
N ASN A 31 0.41 -40.93 -11.14
CA ASN A 31 -1.05 -40.95 -10.96
C ASN A 31 -1.52 -41.99 -9.93
N GLY A 32 -0.80 -43.09 -9.69
CA GLY A 32 -1.11 -44.06 -8.63
C GLY A 32 -0.92 -43.43 -7.25
N ASP A 33 0.26 -42.85 -7.01
CA ASP A 33 0.59 -42.19 -5.74
C ASP A 33 -0.33 -40.99 -5.44
N LEU A 34 -0.75 -40.25 -6.48
CA LEU A 34 -1.71 -39.15 -6.32
C LEU A 34 -3.12 -39.64 -6.00
N MET A 35 -3.54 -40.78 -6.56
CA MET A 35 -4.85 -41.36 -6.26
C MET A 35 -4.89 -41.98 -4.86
N ASP A 36 -3.80 -42.60 -4.41
CA ASP A 36 -3.69 -43.15 -3.06
C ASP A 36 -3.70 -42.03 -2.02
N LYS A 37 -2.92 -40.95 -2.22
CA LYS A 37 -3.00 -39.75 -1.36
C LYS A 37 -4.39 -39.13 -1.34
N ARG A 38 -5.09 -39.09 -2.48
CA ARG A 38 -6.45 -38.56 -2.55
C ARG A 38 -7.44 -39.43 -1.79
N ASN A 39 -7.27 -40.74 -1.83
CA ASN A 39 -8.12 -41.69 -1.09
C ASN A 39 -7.88 -41.58 0.42
N GLU A 40 -6.63 -41.45 0.85
CA GLU A 40 -6.26 -41.20 2.25
C GLU A 40 -6.86 -39.88 2.76
N ASP A 41 -6.77 -38.79 1.98
CA ASP A 41 -7.38 -37.50 2.28
C ASP A 41 -8.91 -37.61 2.45
N VAL A 42 -9.57 -38.39 1.60
CA VAL A 42 -11.03 -38.59 1.66
C VAL A 42 -11.42 -39.37 2.91
N GLN A 43 -10.68 -40.43 3.26
CA GLN A 43 -10.92 -41.21 4.48
C GLN A 43 -10.66 -40.38 5.74
N LEU A 44 -9.61 -39.57 5.74
CA LEU A 44 -9.29 -38.67 6.84
C LEU A 44 -10.40 -37.62 7.03
N ARG A 45 -10.90 -37.02 5.94
CA ARG A 45 -12.06 -36.10 6.01
C ARG A 45 -13.32 -36.76 6.56
N GLN A 46 -13.64 -37.97 6.14
CA GLN A 46 -14.77 -38.71 6.69
C GLN A 46 -14.60 -38.96 8.18
N THR A 47 -13.37 -39.26 8.63
CA THR A 47 -13.05 -39.44 10.04
C THR A 47 -13.25 -38.15 10.83
N LEU A 48 -12.84 -36.99 10.28
CA LEU A 48 -13.05 -35.68 10.91
C LEU A 48 -14.54 -35.32 11.04
N GLU A 49 -15.33 -35.54 9.99
CA GLU A 49 -16.77 -35.25 9.99
C GLU A 49 -17.54 -36.13 10.97
N VAL A 50 -17.22 -37.42 11.04
CA VAL A 50 -17.98 -38.38 11.87
C VAL A 50 -17.58 -38.29 13.35
N PHE A 51 -16.29 -38.17 13.66
CA PHE A 51 -15.80 -38.29 15.04
C PHE A 51 -15.46 -36.95 15.70
N PHE A 52 -15.03 -35.95 14.93
CA PHE A 52 -14.55 -34.68 15.49
C PHE A 52 -15.59 -33.57 15.39
N ARG A 53 -16.29 -33.41 14.26
CA ARG A 53 -17.29 -32.36 14.08
C ARG A 53 -18.38 -32.33 15.18
N PRO A 54 -18.91 -33.47 15.67
CA PRO A 54 -19.86 -33.46 16.78
C PRO A 54 -19.29 -32.88 18.08
N LEU A 55 -17.99 -33.02 18.33
CA LEU A 55 -17.34 -32.41 19.49
C LEU A 55 -17.36 -30.89 19.39
N PHE A 56 -17.01 -30.34 18.23
CA PHE A 56 -17.04 -28.89 17.99
C PHE A 56 -18.45 -28.30 18.03
N GLN A 57 -19.48 -29.11 17.79
CA GLN A 57 -20.89 -28.71 17.90
C GLN A 57 -21.43 -28.80 19.33
N LYS A 58 -20.84 -29.65 20.19
CA LYS A 58 -21.26 -29.87 21.57
C LYS A 58 -20.75 -28.78 22.53
N PHE A 59 -19.62 -28.14 22.21
CA PHE A 59 -19.00 -27.13 23.07
C PHE A 59 -19.43 -25.69 22.71
N VAL A 60 -19.93 -24.97 23.72
CA VAL A 60 -20.19 -23.51 23.80
C VAL A 60 -21.04 -22.86 22.69
N TYR A 61 -22.29 -22.52 23.04
CA TYR A 61 -23.13 -21.44 22.49
C TYR A 61 -22.84 -20.96 21.05
N GLY A 62 -23.30 -21.74 20.07
CA GLY A 62 -23.72 -21.18 18.77
C GLY A 62 -22.67 -21.07 17.66
N GLY A 63 -21.55 -21.78 17.72
CA GLY A 63 -20.68 -21.94 16.55
C GLY A 63 -19.69 -23.07 16.74
N GLU A 64 -19.42 -23.86 15.70
CA GLU A 64 -18.54 -25.05 15.69
C GLU A 64 -17.12 -24.72 16.19
N LYS A 65 -16.93 -24.66 17.52
CA LYS A 65 -15.73 -24.14 18.19
C LYS A 65 -15.46 -24.92 19.46
N ILE A 66 -14.19 -25.05 19.79
CA ILE A 66 -13.73 -25.68 21.03
C ILE A 66 -12.60 -24.85 21.66
N ALA A 67 -12.57 -24.75 22.99
CA ALA A 67 -11.45 -24.07 23.66
C ALA A 67 -10.16 -24.89 23.51
N CYS A 68 -9.01 -24.21 23.40
CA CYS A 68 -7.70 -24.87 23.28
C CYS A 68 -7.42 -25.82 24.46
N HIS A 69 -7.84 -25.46 25.67
CA HIS A 69 -7.73 -26.33 26.84
C HIS A 69 -8.50 -27.65 26.66
N ASP A 70 -9.74 -27.57 26.16
CA ASP A 70 -10.61 -28.74 25.99
C ASP A 70 -10.15 -29.60 24.81
N LEU A 71 -9.71 -28.96 23.71
CA LEU A 71 -9.07 -29.64 22.59
C LEU A 71 -7.80 -30.37 23.03
N ARG A 72 -7.00 -29.76 23.90
CA ARG A 72 -5.80 -30.40 24.47
C ARG A 72 -6.14 -31.63 25.29
N SER A 73 -7.24 -31.62 26.02
CA SER A 73 -7.74 -32.79 26.76
C SER A 73 -8.15 -33.91 25.80
N ILE A 74 -8.92 -33.58 24.75
CA ILE A 74 -9.38 -34.55 23.73
C ILE A 74 -8.20 -35.19 22.99
N LEU A 75 -7.16 -34.41 22.66
CA LEU A 75 -5.96 -34.94 22.00
C LEU A 75 -5.12 -35.90 22.87
N ARG A 76 -5.38 -35.97 24.19
CA ARG A 76 -4.75 -36.95 25.09
C ARG A 76 -5.52 -38.26 25.15
N GLU A 77 -6.79 -38.28 24.75
CA GLU A 77 -7.61 -39.49 24.77
C GLU A 77 -7.19 -40.42 23.62
N PRO A 78 -6.88 -41.70 23.89
CA PRO A 78 -6.44 -42.64 22.85
C PRO A 78 -7.44 -42.78 21.71
N GLU A 79 -8.74 -42.72 22.03
CA GLU A 79 -9.84 -42.84 21.07
C GLU A 79 -9.80 -41.79 19.95
N TYR A 80 -9.34 -40.57 20.27
CA TYR A 80 -9.23 -39.46 19.31
C TYR A 80 -7.81 -39.29 18.78
N ARG A 81 -6.81 -39.52 19.63
CA ARG A 81 -5.39 -39.39 19.26
C ARG A 81 -5.00 -40.35 18.14
N ASP A 82 -5.42 -41.61 18.22
CA ASP A 82 -4.99 -42.66 17.31
C ASP A 82 -5.74 -42.60 15.95
N ARG A 83 -6.75 -41.72 15.84
CA ARG A 83 -7.49 -41.43 14.59
C ARG A 83 -6.88 -40.30 13.76
N LEU A 84 -5.87 -39.61 14.29
CA LEU A 84 -5.18 -38.51 13.62
C LEU A 84 -3.75 -38.92 13.28
N PRO A 85 -3.17 -38.37 12.18
CA PRO A 85 -1.75 -38.55 11.90
C PRO A 85 -0.90 -38.02 13.08
N PRO A 86 0.14 -38.75 13.52
CA PRO A 86 0.91 -38.41 14.72
C PRO A 86 1.53 -37.01 14.64
N ASP A 87 2.05 -36.63 13.46
CA ASP A 87 2.63 -35.31 13.22
C ASP A 87 1.62 -34.17 13.45
N LYS A 88 0.35 -34.42 13.09
CA LYS A 88 -0.74 -33.45 13.26
C LYS A 88 -1.23 -33.34 14.69
N VAL A 89 -1.17 -34.44 15.45
CA VAL A 89 -1.43 -34.41 16.89
C VAL A 89 -0.42 -33.52 17.61
N HIS A 90 0.86 -33.61 17.24
CA HIS A 90 1.92 -32.75 17.79
C HIS A 90 1.70 -31.27 17.43
N GLU A 91 1.42 -30.98 16.16
CA GLU A 91 1.13 -29.61 15.69
C GLU A 91 -0.07 -28.98 16.43
N LEU A 92 -1.15 -29.74 16.62
CA LEU A 92 -2.32 -29.29 17.36
C LEU A 92 -2.06 -29.14 18.86
N ALA A 93 -1.24 -30.01 19.44
CA ALA A 93 -0.83 -29.94 20.83
C ALA A 93 -0.04 -28.65 21.10
N ASP A 94 0.94 -28.34 20.25
CA ASP A 94 1.73 -27.12 20.35
C ASP A 94 0.84 -25.88 20.22
N LEU A 95 -0.07 -25.87 19.23
CA LEU A 95 -1.03 -24.77 19.04
C LEU A 95 -1.87 -24.50 20.29
N CYS A 96 -2.31 -25.55 20.98
CA CYS A 96 -3.08 -25.43 22.22
C CYS A 96 -2.21 -24.96 23.39
N ASP A 97 -0.97 -25.44 23.49
CA ASP A 97 -0.06 -25.11 24.60
C ASP A 97 0.38 -23.63 24.54
N PHE A 98 0.55 -23.05 23.34
CA PHE A 98 0.86 -21.62 23.15
C PHE A 98 -0.36 -20.69 23.28
N ASN A 99 -1.60 -21.19 23.14
CA ASN A 99 -2.81 -20.36 23.05
C ASN A 99 -3.94 -20.83 23.99
N GLN A 100 -3.64 -21.05 25.28
CA GLN A 100 -4.60 -21.61 26.25
C GLN A 100 -5.93 -20.84 26.40
N GLY A 101 -5.96 -19.53 26.10
CA GLY A 101 -7.18 -18.70 26.15
C GLY A 101 -7.96 -18.58 24.84
N ARG A 102 -7.53 -19.25 23.77
CA ARG A 102 -8.15 -19.19 22.44
C ARG A 102 -9.15 -20.33 22.24
N ALA A 103 -10.12 -20.13 21.35
CA ALA A 103 -10.98 -21.19 20.82
C ALA A 103 -10.66 -21.46 19.34
N VAL A 104 -10.60 -22.75 18.97
CA VAL A 104 -10.33 -23.24 17.62
C VAL A 104 -11.66 -23.57 16.93
N LYS A 105 -11.84 -23.09 15.70
CA LYS A 105 -13.00 -23.46 14.86
C LYS A 105 -12.78 -24.82 14.22
N TYR A 106 -13.85 -25.56 13.92
CA TYR A 106 -13.75 -26.85 13.23
C TYR A 106 -13.01 -26.74 11.87
N GLU A 107 -13.28 -25.68 11.11
CA GLU A 107 -12.59 -25.42 9.84
C GLU A 107 -11.06 -25.24 10.01
N GLU A 108 -10.64 -24.57 11.07
CA GLU A 108 -9.22 -24.35 11.38
C GLU A 108 -8.56 -25.67 11.78
N PHE A 109 -9.22 -26.46 12.64
CA PHE A 109 -8.79 -27.79 13.02
C PHE A 109 -8.65 -28.73 11.81
N ALA A 110 -9.67 -28.78 10.94
CA ALA A 110 -9.65 -29.62 9.74
C ALA A 110 -8.54 -29.21 8.76
N LYS A 111 -8.25 -27.92 8.61
CA LYS A 111 -7.14 -27.43 7.77
C LYS A 111 -5.78 -27.91 8.26
N ILE A 112 -5.53 -27.81 9.57
CA ILE A 112 -4.29 -28.25 10.20
C ILE A 112 -4.09 -29.76 9.98
N VAL A 113 -5.13 -30.56 10.27
CA VAL A 113 -5.07 -32.02 10.11
C VAL A 113 -4.86 -32.43 8.66
N LEU A 114 -5.52 -31.77 7.70
CA LEU A 114 -5.39 -32.07 6.28
C LEU A 114 -4.11 -31.52 5.65
N GLY A 115 -3.23 -30.86 6.42
CA GLY A 115 -1.95 -30.35 5.94
C GLY A 115 -2.07 -29.27 4.85
N LYS A 116 -3.24 -28.63 4.72
CA LYS A 116 -3.44 -27.52 3.79
C LYS A 116 -2.93 -26.23 4.43
N HIS A 117 -1.62 -26.04 4.38
CA HIS A 117 -1.06 -24.69 4.45
C HIS A 117 -1.56 -23.89 3.22
N ASP A 118 -1.82 -22.60 3.38
CA ASP A 118 -2.54 -21.70 2.45
C ASP A 118 -2.05 -21.70 0.98
N ASP A 119 -2.30 -22.78 0.25
CA ASP A 119 -2.21 -22.83 -1.20
C ASP A 119 -3.63 -22.74 -1.77
N ASN A 120 -3.92 -21.55 -2.31
CA ASN A 120 -5.05 -21.25 -3.17
C ASN A 120 -5.25 -22.34 -4.24
N SER A 121 -6.10 -23.33 -3.96
CA SER A 121 -6.76 -24.11 -4.99
C SER A 121 -8.17 -24.48 -4.54
N SER A 122 -9.12 -23.83 -5.22
CA SER A 122 -10.54 -24.08 -5.20
C SER A 122 -10.91 -25.56 -5.27
N PHE A 123 -11.85 -26.00 -4.44
CA PHE A 123 -12.78 -27.05 -4.86
C PHE A 123 -14.18 -26.76 -4.34
N GLY A 124 -15.14 -26.77 -5.26
CA GLY A 124 -16.51 -26.39 -5.05
C GLY A 124 -17.27 -27.33 -4.13
N GLY A 125 -18.06 -26.72 -3.26
CA GLY A 125 -19.23 -27.27 -2.60
C GLY A 125 -20.20 -26.12 -2.48
N SER A 126 -21.38 -26.29 -3.04
CA SER A 126 -22.47 -25.32 -3.11
C SER A 126 -22.86 -24.79 -1.73
N ASP A 127 -22.49 -23.55 -1.42
CA ASP A 127 -23.20 -22.72 -0.45
C ASP A 127 -23.27 -21.29 -0.97
N THR A 128 -24.46 -20.94 -1.47
CA THR A 128 -24.82 -19.63 -1.99
C THR A 128 -24.99 -18.65 -0.84
N GLY A 129 -24.02 -17.73 -0.66
CA GLY A 129 -24.24 -16.52 0.14
C GLY A 129 -23.00 -15.79 0.64
N LEU A 130 -21.92 -16.50 1.01
CA LEU A 130 -20.75 -15.91 1.69
C LEU A 130 -19.45 -15.90 0.88
N HIS A 131 -19.36 -16.66 -0.21
CA HIS A 131 -18.16 -16.73 -1.08
C HIS A 131 -17.90 -15.49 -1.95
N GLY A 132 -18.86 -14.58 -2.07
CA GLY A 132 -18.65 -13.31 -2.75
C GLY A 132 -17.64 -12.44 -2.00
N ALA A 133 -17.84 -12.28 -0.68
CA ALA A 133 -17.03 -11.41 0.15
C ALA A 133 -15.59 -11.90 0.31
N ASP A 134 -15.37 -13.21 0.53
CA ASP A 134 -14.00 -13.75 0.70
C ASP A 134 -13.20 -13.79 -0.61
N ARG A 135 -13.83 -14.09 -1.75
CA ARG A 135 -13.16 -14.02 -3.05
C ARG A 135 -12.90 -12.58 -3.46
N ASP A 136 -13.84 -11.68 -3.20
CA ASP A 136 -13.66 -10.26 -3.48
C ASP A 136 -12.55 -9.67 -2.60
N MET A 137 -12.56 -9.97 -1.29
CA MET A 137 -11.50 -9.60 -0.35
C MET A 137 -10.12 -10.15 -0.76
N GLY A 138 -10.05 -11.41 -1.24
CA GLY A 138 -8.82 -12.00 -1.77
C GLY A 138 -8.30 -11.27 -3.03
N ARG A 139 -9.20 -10.88 -3.95
CA ARG A 139 -8.85 -10.10 -5.15
C ARG A 139 -8.45 -8.66 -4.79
N THR A 140 -9.16 -8.03 -3.85
CA THR A 140 -8.85 -6.69 -3.34
C THR A 140 -7.48 -6.68 -2.67
N LYS A 141 -7.18 -7.66 -1.81
CA LYS A 141 -5.85 -7.80 -1.18
C LYS A 141 -4.74 -8.02 -2.21
N GLY A 142 -4.99 -8.82 -3.26
CA GLY A 142 -4.05 -8.99 -4.37
C GLY A 142 -3.77 -7.69 -5.14
N ALA A 143 -4.81 -6.94 -5.50
CA ALA A 143 -4.67 -5.66 -6.17
C ALA A 143 -3.97 -4.62 -5.28
N LEU A 144 -4.35 -4.57 -4.00
CA LEU A 144 -3.77 -3.66 -3.01
C LEU A 144 -2.29 -3.94 -2.80
N ARG A 145 -1.90 -5.22 -2.80
CA ARG A 145 -0.50 -5.63 -2.76
C ARG A 145 0.26 -5.08 -3.93
N VAL A 146 -0.22 -5.28 -5.17
CA VAL A 146 0.45 -4.75 -6.38
C VAL A 146 0.64 -3.23 -6.31
N VAL A 147 -0.37 -2.50 -5.82
CA VAL A 147 -0.32 -1.04 -5.70
C VAL A 147 0.66 -0.59 -4.61
N CYS A 148 0.69 -1.25 -3.44
CA CYS A 148 1.51 -0.86 -2.29
C CYS A 148 2.94 -1.42 -2.32
N THR A 149 3.21 -2.38 -3.22
CA THR A 149 4.50 -3.08 -3.31
C THR A 149 5.66 -2.08 -3.47
N ASN A 150 5.47 -0.98 -4.20
CA ASN A 150 6.54 -0.03 -4.44
C ASN A 150 6.62 1.12 -3.43
N THR A 151 5.80 1.11 -2.37
CA THR A 151 5.63 2.24 -1.45
C THR A 151 6.57 2.19 -0.24
N THR A 152 6.88 1.01 0.29
CA THR A 152 7.82 0.87 1.44
C THR A 152 8.50 -0.51 1.41
N GLN A 153 9.12 -0.92 2.51
CA GLN A 153 9.71 -2.25 2.67
C GLN A 153 8.65 -3.34 2.49
N GLN A 154 9.01 -4.42 1.79
CA GLN A 154 8.08 -5.52 1.46
C GLN A 154 7.49 -6.19 2.70
N LEU A 155 8.32 -6.45 3.72
CA LEU A 155 7.89 -7.06 4.98
C LEU A 155 6.79 -6.21 5.66
N MET A 156 6.96 -4.90 5.69
CA MET A 156 5.94 -4.00 6.25
C MET A 156 4.65 -4.00 5.43
N VAL A 157 4.75 -4.08 4.10
CA VAL A 157 3.58 -4.16 3.22
C VAL A 157 2.83 -5.47 3.47
N ASP A 158 3.53 -6.60 3.49
CA ASP A 158 2.94 -7.92 3.67
C ASP A 158 2.27 -8.06 5.05
N ASP A 159 2.97 -7.67 6.13
CA ASP A 159 2.42 -7.62 7.50
C ASP A 159 1.14 -6.77 7.56
N TYR A 160 1.20 -5.57 6.99
CA TYR A 160 0.08 -4.63 7.07
C TYR A 160 -1.13 -5.12 6.26
N LEU A 161 -0.91 -5.58 5.02
CA LEU A 161 -1.99 -6.05 4.15
C LEU A 161 -2.64 -7.34 4.65
N PHE A 162 -1.91 -8.15 5.41
CA PHE A 162 -2.47 -9.30 6.10
C PHE A 162 -3.55 -8.85 7.10
N GLU A 163 -3.23 -7.85 7.93
CA GLU A 163 -4.13 -7.29 8.95
C GLU A 163 -5.20 -6.34 8.38
N TYR A 164 -4.95 -5.74 7.22
CA TYR A 164 -5.79 -4.69 6.66
C TYR A 164 -7.15 -5.23 6.19
N LYS A 165 -8.22 -4.64 6.72
CA LYS A 165 -9.63 -5.00 6.43
C LYS A 165 -10.28 -4.08 5.39
N CYS A 166 -9.49 -3.33 4.62
CA CYS A 166 -9.97 -2.30 3.68
C CYS A 166 -10.81 -1.19 4.34
N LEU A 167 -10.57 -0.96 5.63
CA LEU A 167 -11.30 0.01 6.46
C LEU A 167 -10.30 0.85 7.28
N PRO A 168 -10.32 2.19 7.13
CA PRO A 168 -11.07 2.96 6.13
C PRO A 168 -10.44 2.82 4.73
N PRO A 169 -11.23 2.80 3.64
CA PRO A 169 -10.69 2.86 2.27
C PRO A 169 -9.91 4.17 2.06
N PRO A 170 -9.01 4.26 1.05
CA PRO A 170 -8.27 5.49 0.77
C PRO A 170 -9.20 6.58 0.24
N PHE A 171 -9.80 7.37 1.13
CA PHE A 171 -10.80 8.36 0.79
C PHE A 171 -10.21 9.76 0.65
N PHE A 172 -9.08 10.06 1.30
CA PHE A 172 -8.51 11.40 1.30
C PHE A 172 -7.96 11.76 -0.08
N MET A 173 -7.02 10.97 -0.62
CA MET A 173 -6.42 11.24 -1.92
C MET A 173 -7.42 11.10 -3.07
N ILE A 174 -8.31 10.10 -2.99
CA ILE A 174 -9.40 9.95 -3.96
C ILE A 174 -10.33 11.16 -3.88
N GLY A 175 -10.69 11.63 -2.69
CA GLY A 175 -11.52 12.81 -2.48
C GLY A 175 -10.87 14.09 -3.03
N VAL A 176 -9.58 14.30 -2.78
CA VAL A 176 -8.78 15.40 -3.36
C VAL A 176 -8.82 15.33 -4.90
N THR A 177 -8.58 14.15 -5.47
CA THR A 177 -8.57 13.94 -6.93
C THR A 177 -9.94 14.26 -7.54
N ILE A 178 -11.03 13.74 -6.96
CA ILE A 178 -12.39 13.97 -7.43
C ILE A 178 -12.74 15.45 -7.33
N ALA A 179 -12.42 16.11 -6.21
CA ALA A 179 -12.69 17.53 -6.03
C ALA A 179 -12.02 18.38 -7.11
N GLN A 180 -10.76 18.11 -7.45
CA GLN A 180 -10.03 18.82 -8.49
C GLN A 180 -10.64 18.61 -9.88
N ILE A 181 -11.02 17.37 -10.21
CA ILE A 181 -11.66 17.05 -11.49
C ILE A 181 -13.00 17.79 -11.61
N ILE A 182 -13.83 17.76 -10.57
CA ILE A 182 -15.13 18.46 -10.55
C ILE A 182 -14.91 19.96 -10.72
N VAL A 183 -14.01 20.56 -9.93
CA VAL A 183 -13.71 21.99 -10.04
C VAL A 183 -13.21 22.33 -11.44
N TYR A 184 -12.29 21.55 -12.00
CA TYR A 184 -11.78 21.78 -13.35
C TYR A 184 -12.90 21.73 -14.41
N ILE A 185 -13.79 20.73 -14.36
CA ILE A 185 -14.93 20.62 -15.29
C ILE A 185 -15.89 21.81 -15.14
N VAL A 186 -16.24 22.17 -13.90
CA VAL A 186 -17.16 23.28 -13.63
C VAL A 186 -16.60 24.59 -14.20
N PHE A 187 -15.35 24.91 -13.89
CA PHE A 187 -14.73 26.16 -14.34
C PHE A 187 -14.50 26.20 -15.86
N THR A 188 -14.13 25.09 -16.50
CA THR A 188 -13.95 25.03 -17.97
C THR A 188 -15.27 25.07 -18.74
N SER A 189 -16.36 24.56 -18.15
CA SER A 189 -17.70 24.61 -18.76
C SER A 189 -18.30 26.03 -18.82
N GLN A 190 -17.97 26.88 -17.84
CA GLN A 190 -18.45 28.28 -17.78
C GLN A 190 -17.83 29.16 -18.88
N ASP A 191 -16.61 28.83 -19.32
CA ASP A 191 -15.87 29.55 -20.36
C ASP A 191 -16.13 29.01 -21.79
N GLY A 192 -17.18 28.20 -21.99
CA GLY A 192 -17.58 27.73 -23.31
C GLY A 192 -16.85 26.49 -23.83
N TRP A 193 -16.39 25.61 -22.93
CA TRP A 193 -15.79 24.28 -23.23
C TRP A 193 -14.42 24.28 -23.91
N TYR A 194 -13.75 25.44 -24.04
CA TYR A 194 -12.40 25.49 -24.59
C TYR A 194 -11.38 24.98 -23.56
N THR A 195 -11.11 23.67 -23.55
CA THR A 195 -10.04 23.08 -22.73
C THR A 195 -8.69 23.26 -23.42
N SER A 196 -7.94 24.27 -23.03
CA SER A 196 -6.54 24.40 -23.46
C SER A 196 -5.65 23.36 -22.77
N ALA A 197 -4.72 22.79 -23.53
CA ALA A 197 -3.74 21.83 -23.00
C ALA A 197 -2.83 22.44 -21.93
N LEU A 198 -2.39 23.68 -22.19
CA LEU A 198 -1.36 24.36 -21.41
C LEU A 198 -1.87 25.61 -20.69
N ASP A 199 -2.88 26.30 -21.26
CA ASP A 199 -3.32 27.63 -20.79
C ASP A 199 -4.84 27.74 -20.69
N SER A 200 -5.37 27.32 -19.55
CA SER A 200 -6.71 27.72 -19.14
C SER A 200 -6.77 27.76 -17.61
N ILE A 201 -6.75 28.98 -17.06
CA ILE A 201 -7.33 29.22 -15.74
C ILE A 201 -8.58 30.06 -16.01
N PRO A 202 -9.77 29.49 -15.81
CA PRO A 202 -11.00 30.24 -15.97
C PRO A 202 -11.01 31.49 -15.09
N ASN A 203 -11.39 32.62 -15.67
CA ASN A 203 -11.43 33.92 -15.00
C ASN A 203 -10.06 34.43 -14.48
N ALA A 204 -9.01 34.32 -15.30
CA ALA A 204 -7.65 34.79 -14.99
C ALA A 204 -7.53 36.30 -14.65
N ASN A 205 -8.55 37.10 -14.96
CA ASN A 205 -8.62 38.55 -14.69
C ASN A 205 -8.97 38.89 -13.22
N HIS A 206 -8.26 38.31 -12.25
CA HIS A 206 -8.41 38.59 -10.80
C HIS A 206 -9.79 38.30 -10.17
N THR A 207 -10.71 37.65 -10.89
CA THR A 207 -12.07 37.36 -10.41
C THR A 207 -12.23 35.93 -9.88
N ASN A 208 -11.25 35.04 -10.11
CA ASN A 208 -11.35 33.67 -9.62
C ASN A 208 -11.27 33.63 -8.07
N VAL A 209 -12.31 33.14 -7.42
CA VAL A 209 -12.45 33.12 -5.94
C VAL A 209 -11.45 32.15 -5.27
N LEU A 210 -11.02 31.10 -5.97
CA LEU A 210 -10.18 30.05 -5.39
C LEU A 210 -8.68 30.31 -5.58
N MET A 211 -8.31 31.08 -6.59
CA MET A 211 -6.91 31.34 -6.93
C MET A 211 -6.21 32.17 -5.85
N TYR A 212 -4.94 31.89 -5.59
CA TYR A 212 -4.13 32.77 -4.75
C TYR A 212 -3.70 34.00 -5.56
N TYR A 213 -4.03 35.18 -5.06
CA TYR A 213 -3.57 36.45 -5.60
C TYR A 213 -2.82 37.24 -4.52
N PRO A 214 -1.59 37.74 -4.80
CA PRO A 214 -0.85 38.53 -3.83
C PRO A 214 -1.54 39.85 -3.45
N ASN A 215 -2.30 40.42 -4.38
CA ASN A 215 -3.11 41.63 -4.12
C ASN A 215 -4.39 41.34 -3.32
N ARG A 216 -4.75 40.09 -3.02
CA ARG A 216 -5.91 39.74 -2.16
C ARG A 216 -5.50 38.84 -1.01
N ARG A 217 -4.29 39.05 -0.49
CA ARG A 217 -3.68 38.27 0.60
C ARG A 217 -4.43 38.32 1.93
N HIS A 218 -5.31 39.30 2.13
CA HIS A 218 -6.17 39.35 3.32
C HIS A 218 -7.26 38.25 3.29
N GLU A 219 -7.57 37.70 2.11
CA GLU A 219 -8.50 36.59 1.92
C GLU A 219 -7.82 35.25 2.26
N ALA A 220 -7.72 34.93 3.55
CA ALA A 220 -6.91 33.81 4.07
C ALA A 220 -7.19 32.44 3.43
N TRP A 221 -8.43 32.18 2.97
CA TRP A 221 -8.77 30.92 2.31
C TRP A 221 -7.99 30.68 1.02
N ARG A 222 -7.54 31.74 0.34
CA ARG A 222 -6.76 31.67 -0.91
C ARG A 222 -5.41 30.99 -0.76
N TYR A 223 -4.83 31.00 0.44
CA TYR A 223 -3.61 30.24 0.74
C TYR A 223 -3.84 28.72 0.74
N VAL A 224 -5.09 28.28 0.78
CA VAL A 224 -5.48 26.87 0.69
C VAL A 224 -6.16 26.62 -0.65
N SER A 225 -7.27 27.27 -0.96
CA SER A 225 -8.18 26.92 -2.07
C SER A 225 -7.53 26.83 -3.46
N TYR A 226 -6.38 27.45 -3.66
CA TYR A 226 -5.65 27.44 -4.94
C TYR A 226 -5.29 26.02 -5.42
N TRP A 227 -5.18 25.04 -4.51
CA TRP A 227 -4.89 23.65 -4.85
C TRP A 227 -5.98 22.98 -5.71
N LEU A 228 -7.21 23.52 -5.70
CA LEU A 228 -8.33 22.99 -6.46
C LEU A 228 -8.26 23.34 -7.95
N LEU A 229 -7.56 24.43 -8.30
CA LEU A 229 -7.44 24.93 -9.67
C LEU A 229 -6.26 24.28 -10.38
N HIS A 230 -6.34 24.17 -11.70
CA HIS A 230 -5.24 23.70 -12.55
C HIS A 230 -5.19 24.55 -13.82
N GLN A 231 -3.99 24.87 -14.30
CA GLN A 231 -3.82 25.66 -15.51
C GLN A 231 -3.79 24.72 -16.72
N GLY A 232 -4.94 24.36 -17.27
CA GLY A 232 -5.06 23.39 -18.37
C GLY A 232 -4.98 21.91 -17.97
N PHE A 233 -5.39 21.04 -18.90
CA PHE A 233 -5.68 19.64 -18.57
C PHE A 233 -4.42 18.80 -18.32
N ILE A 234 -3.27 19.17 -18.93
CA ILE A 234 -2.01 18.40 -18.75
C ILE A 234 -1.57 18.47 -17.29
N ASP A 235 -1.69 19.63 -16.65
CA ASP A 235 -1.36 19.84 -15.25
C ASP A 235 -2.27 19.04 -14.32
N LEU A 236 -3.57 19.01 -14.62
CA LEU A 236 -4.53 18.17 -13.91
C LEU A 236 -4.16 16.68 -14.04
N ILE A 237 -3.88 16.19 -15.25
CA ILE A 237 -3.53 14.78 -15.48
C ILE A 237 -2.29 14.38 -14.65
N PHE A 238 -1.25 15.20 -14.65
CA PHE A 238 -0.04 14.92 -13.89
C PHE A 238 -0.29 14.89 -12.38
N ASN A 239 -1.14 15.79 -11.87
CA ASN A 239 -1.57 15.75 -10.48
C ASN A 239 -2.38 14.50 -10.16
N VAL A 240 -3.34 14.12 -11.00
CA VAL A 240 -4.12 12.88 -10.86
C VAL A 240 -3.20 11.65 -10.85
N ILE A 241 -2.20 11.58 -11.74
CA ILE A 241 -1.23 10.49 -11.78
C ILE A 241 -0.46 10.41 -10.46
N ILE A 242 0.09 11.51 -9.93
CA ILE A 242 0.75 11.49 -8.62
C ILE A 242 -0.21 11.01 -7.54
N GLN A 243 -1.42 11.58 -7.49
CA GLN A 243 -2.34 11.32 -6.39
C GLN A 243 -2.79 9.86 -6.37
N LEU A 244 -2.99 9.24 -7.54
CA LEU A 244 -3.41 7.85 -7.64
C LEU A 244 -2.25 6.84 -7.57
N VAL A 245 -1.14 7.10 -8.28
CA VAL A 245 0.01 6.17 -8.35
C VAL A 245 0.88 6.24 -7.09
N LEU A 246 0.97 7.42 -6.47
CA LEU A 246 1.78 7.62 -5.28
C LEU A 246 0.92 7.88 -4.04
N GLY A 247 -0.02 8.81 -4.11
CA GLY A 247 -0.82 9.24 -2.96
C GLY A 247 -1.70 8.13 -2.36
N VAL A 248 -2.48 7.42 -3.19
CA VAL A 248 -3.36 6.33 -2.72
C VAL A 248 -2.56 5.22 -2.02
N PRO A 249 -1.49 4.64 -2.60
CA PRO A 249 -0.66 3.68 -1.88
C PRO A 249 -0.08 4.23 -0.57
N LEU A 250 0.37 5.48 -0.53
CA LEU A 250 0.85 6.12 0.70
C LEU A 250 -0.28 6.24 1.75
N GLU A 251 -1.50 6.56 1.33
CA GLU A 251 -2.67 6.65 2.21
C GLU A 251 -2.98 5.30 2.85
N ILE A 252 -2.95 4.24 2.05
CA ILE A 252 -3.15 2.87 2.51
C ILE A 252 -2.06 2.51 3.54
N MET A 253 -0.80 2.77 3.21
CA MET A 253 0.35 2.36 4.03
C MET A 253 0.58 3.21 5.28
N PHE A 254 0.12 4.47 5.32
CA PHE A 254 0.41 5.39 6.42
C PHE A 254 -0.82 6.01 7.09
N LYS A 255 -2.03 5.60 6.69
CA LYS A 255 -3.33 6.12 7.15
C LYS A 255 -3.60 7.53 6.61
N TRP A 256 -4.86 7.77 6.26
CA TRP A 256 -5.34 9.02 5.65
C TRP A 256 -4.94 10.29 6.40
N TRP A 257 -5.02 10.30 7.74
CA TRP A 257 -4.80 11.52 8.52
C TRP A 257 -3.33 11.95 8.50
N ARG A 258 -2.38 11.01 8.43
CA ARG A 258 -0.94 11.34 8.36
C ARG A 258 -0.60 11.96 7.02
N LEU A 259 -1.11 11.34 5.96
CA LEU A 259 -0.94 11.85 4.62
C LEU A 259 -1.61 13.23 4.46
N ALA A 260 -2.81 13.41 5.03
CA ALA A 260 -3.53 14.67 5.02
C ALA A 260 -2.73 15.80 5.68
N ILE A 261 -2.10 15.56 6.82
CA ILE A 261 -1.25 16.57 7.49
C ILE A 261 -0.09 16.98 6.57
N VAL A 262 0.65 16.01 6.01
CA VAL A 262 1.78 16.31 5.11
C VAL A 262 1.32 17.06 3.87
N TRP A 263 0.21 16.64 3.26
CA TRP A 263 -0.30 17.21 2.03
C TRP A 263 -0.86 18.63 2.24
N ILE A 264 -1.68 18.85 3.26
CA ILE A 264 -2.28 20.16 3.57
C ILE A 264 -1.21 21.17 4.00
N LEU A 265 -0.27 20.76 4.85
CA LEU A 265 0.84 21.64 5.25
C LEU A 265 1.79 21.90 4.08
N GLY A 266 1.92 20.98 3.12
CA GLY A 266 2.62 21.19 1.86
C GLY A 266 1.97 22.27 0.98
N VAL A 267 0.64 22.24 0.86
CA VAL A 267 -0.14 23.29 0.18
C VAL A 267 0.07 24.65 0.87
N LEU A 268 -0.08 24.71 2.20
CA LEU A 268 0.12 25.96 2.95
C LEU A 268 1.57 26.47 2.84
N ALA A 269 2.56 25.60 3.01
CA ALA A 269 3.96 25.97 2.89
C ALA A 269 4.30 26.44 1.46
N GLY A 270 3.65 25.86 0.45
CA GLY A 270 3.78 26.30 -0.94
C GLY A 270 3.26 27.73 -1.16
N SER A 271 2.00 28.00 -0.78
CA SER A 271 1.43 29.34 -0.96
C SER A 271 2.13 30.40 -0.13
N LEU A 272 2.48 30.09 1.11
CA LEU A 272 3.22 30.98 2.00
C LEU A 272 4.67 31.19 1.52
N GLY A 273 5.36 30.15 1.07
CA GLY A 273 6.69 30.26 0.47
C GLY A 273 6.70 31.16 -0.76
N GLN A 274 5.73 30.98 -1.67
CA GLN A 274 5.55 31.88 -2.80
C GLN A 274 5.29 33.33 -2.36
N SER A 275 4.45 33.52 -1.35
CA SER A 275 4.11 34.85 -0.83
C SER A 275 5.30 35.61 -0.26
N LEU A 276 6.40 34.93 0.10
CA LEU A 276 7.65 35.52 0.61
C LEU A 276 8.67 35.82 -0.48
N THR A 277 8.71 35.00 -1.53
CA THR A 277 9.79 35.05 -2.52
C THR A 277 9.39 35.74 -3.81
N ASP A 278 8.10 35.68 -4.16
CA ASP A 278 7.58 36.18 -5.43
C ASP A 278 6.20 36.83 -5.23
N HIS A 279 6.24 38.00 -4.60
CA HIS A 279 5.09 38.79 -4.17
C HIS A 279 4.17 39.29 -5.31
N TYR A 280 4.51 39.04 -6.58
CA TYR A 280 3.78 39.54 -7.74
C TYR A 280 3.05 38.44 -8.53
N VAL A 281 3.25 37.18 -8.15
CA VAL A 281 2.77 36.04 -8.92
C VAL A 281 1.76 35.24 -8.12
N GLY A 282 0.57 35.07 -8.70
CA GLY A 282 -0.49 34.24 -8.15
C GLY A 282 -0.21 32.75 -8.27
N LEU A 283 -1.05 31.93 -7.63
CA LEU A 283 -0.93 30.47 -7.68
C LEU A 283 -2.26 29.83 -8.02
N ALA A 284 -2.17 28.81 -8.85
CA ALA A 284 -3.18 27.79 -9.09
C ALA A 284 -2.43 26.46 -9.24
N GLY A 285 -2.99 25.37 -8.73
CA GLY A 285 -2.38 24.04 -8.84
C GLY A 285 -2.14 23.38 -7.49
N ALA A 286 -2.29 22.06 -7.44
CA ALA A 286 -2.03 21.26 -6.25
C ALA A 286 -0.54 20.91 -6.03
N GLY A 287 0.37 21.55 -6.79
CA GLY A 287 1.80 21.27 -6.78
C GLY A 287 2.44 21.31 -5.39
N GLY A 288 2.01 22.21 -4.49
CA GLY A 288 2.53 22.25 -3.11
C GLY A 288 2.30 20.95 -2.34
N GLY A 289 1.08 20.41 -2.37
CA GLY A 289 0.75 19.13 -1.74
C GLY A 289 1.36 17.93 -2.46
N ALA A 290 1.32 17.92 -3.79
CA ALA A 290 1.88 16.85 -4.61
C ALA A 290 3.41 16.71 -4.41
N TYR A 291 4.14 17.83 -4.38
CA TYR A 291 5.59 17.83 -4.16
C TYR A 291 5.93 17.51 -2.70
N ALA A 292 5.06 17.84 -1.73
CA ALA A 292 5.26 17.44 -0.34
C ALA A 292 5.21 15.91 -0.17
N ILE A 293 4.20 15.24 -0.73
CA ILE A 293 4.11 13.77 -0.64
C ILE A 293 5.22 13.09 -1.46
N MET A 294 5.61 13.66 -2.59
CA MET A 294 6.73 13.17 -3.40
C MET A 294 8.05 13.27 -2.64
N ALA A 295 8.35 14.43 -2.06
CA ALA A 295 9.58 14.66 -1.31
C ALA A 295 9.63 13.81 -0.04
N ALA A 296 8.52 13.69 0.68
CA ALA A 296 8.41 12.82 1.84
C ALA A 296 8.68 11.36 1.46
N HIS A 297 8.08 10.87 0.38
CA HIS A 297 8.29 9.50 -0.09
C HIS A 297 9.73 9.25 -0.55
N CYS A 298 10.32 10.16 -1.34
CA CYS A 298 11.74 10.10 -1.72
C CYS A 298 12.65 9.98 -0.50
N LEU A 299 12.38 10.78 0.53
CA LEU A 299 13.18 10.78 1.76
C LEU A 299 13.02 9.47 2.54
N THR A 300 11.80 8.94 2.65
CA THR A 300 11.56 7.63 3.26
C THR A 300 12.29 6.52 2.49
N LEU A 301 12.21 6.49 1.16
CA LEU A 301 12.94 5.52 0.33
C LEU A 301 14.45 5.64 0.51
N TRP A 302 14.97 6.88 0.60
CA TRP A 302 16.38 7.12 0.85
C TRP A 302 16.83 6.62 2.22
N GLN A 303 16.04 6.88 3.27
CA GLN A 303 16.36 6.43 4.63
C GLN A 303 16.31 4.91 4.76
N GLU A 304 15.32 4.28 4.13
CA GLU A 304 15.09 2.84 4.20
C GLU A 304 15.84 2.04 3.12
N ARG A 305 16.67 2.70 2.29
CA ARG A 305 17.31 2.11 1.10
C ARG A 305 18.07 0.80 1.37
N HIS A 306 18.65 0.68 2.56
CA HIS A 306 19.40 -0.51 2.94
C HIS A 306 18.45 -1.68 3.18
N HIS A 307 17.31 -1.44 3.82
CA HIS A 307 16.34 -2.47 4.20
C HIS A 307 15.36 -2.90 3.09
N LEU A 308 15.37 -2.25 1.91
CA LEU A 308 14.35 -2.51 0.88
C LEU A 308 14.42 -3.89 0.23
N ASN A 309 15.60 -4.54 0.22
CA ASN A 309 15.87 -5.81 -0.49
C ASN A 309 16.76 -6.77 0.33
N ASP A 310 16.79 -6.63 1.66
CA ASP A 310 17.71 -7.37 2.53
C ASP A 310 17.32 -8.84 2.75
N ASP A 311 16.12 -9.25 2.34
CA ASP A 311 15.65 -10.63 2.52
C ASP A 311 16.33 -11.60 1.52
N PRO A 312 17.10 -12.59 1.99
CA PRO A 312 17.77 -13.57 1.13
C PRO A 312 16.79 -14.52 0.44
N THR A 313 15.57 -14.67 0.96
CA THR A 313 14.57 -15.62 0.47
C THR A 313 13.73 -15.08 -0.69
N GLU A 314 13.81 -13.77 -0.97
CA GLU A 314 13.04 -13.15 -2.04
C GLU A 314 13.51 -13.54 -3.45
N SER A 315 12.55 -13.76 -4.34
CA SER A 315 12.82 -14.09 -5.75
C SER A 315 13.57 -12.95 -6.46
N ARG A 316 14.43 -13.32 -7.43
CA ARG A 316 15.18 -12.36 -8.26
C ARG A 316 14.27 -11.34 -8.94
N THR A 317 13.09 -11.77 -9.38
CA THR A 317 12.07 -10.91 -10.00
C THR A 317 11.53 -9.88 -9.02
N LYS A 318 11.24 -10.27 -7.77
CA LYS A 318 10.76 -9.35 -6.72
C LYS A 318 11.82 -8.31 -6.38
N LYS A 319 13.09 -8.70 -6.24
CA LYS A 319 14.21 -7.78 -5.97
C LYS A 319 14.41 -6.72 -7.05
N ILE A 320 14.16 -7.07 -8.31
CA ILE A 320 14.24 -6.12 -9.44
C ILE A 320 13.01 -5.21 -9.46
N LEU A 321 11.80 -5.78 -9.38
CA LEU A 321 10.54 -5.03 -9.44
C LEU A 321 10.32 -4.12 -8.22
N CYS A 322 10.80 -4.51 -7.05
CA CYS A 322 10.61 -3.75 -5.81
C CYS A 322 11.87 -2.97 -5.42
N GLY A 323 12.93 -3.05 -6.22
CA GLY A 323 14.22 -2.48 -5.93
C GLY A 323 14.23 -0.96 -6.03
N LEU A 324 15.15 -0.34 -5.27
CA LEU A 324 15.35 1.10 -5.26
C LEU A 324 15.53 1.70 -6.66
N PRO A 325 16.31 1.11 -7.60
CA PRO A 325 16.48 1.71 -8.93
C PRO A 325 15.17 1.90 -9.68
N LEU A 326 14.29 0.89 -9.69
CA LEU A 326 13.01 1.00 -10.40
C LEU A 326 12.10 2.06 -9.76
N ARG A 327 12.02 2.09 -8.42
CA ARG A 327 11.22 3.09 -7.70
C ARG A 327 11.70 4.51 -8.02
N VAL A 328 13.01 4.74 -7.97
CA VAL A 328 13.61 6.03 -8.32
C VAL A 328 13.35 6.36 -9.79
N THR A 329 13.50 5.41 -10.72
CA THR A 329 13.18 5.62 -12.13
C THR A 329 11.72 6.02 -12.34
N LEU A 330 10.77 5.34 -11.70
CA LEU A 330 9.35 5.69 -11.76
C LEU A 330 9.08 7.10 -11.22
N MET A 331 9.68 7.47 -10.09
CA MET A 331 9.56 8.83 -9.53
C MET A 331 10.15 9.88 -10.48
N VAL A 332 11.31 9.62 -11.08
CA VAL A 332 11.96 10.54 -12.02
C VAL A 332 11.13 10.73 -13.30
N ILE A 333 10.55 9.65 -13.83
CA ILE A 333 9.67 9.71 -15.01
C ILE A 333 8.43 10.58 -14.75
N ILE A 334 7.91 10.59 -13.52
CA ILE A 334 6.77 11.44 -13.13
C ILE A 334 7.22 12.87 -12.84
N LEU A 335 8.36 13.05 -12.17
CA LEU A 335 8.80 14.36 -11.67
C LEU A 335 9.38 15.26 -12.78
N ILE A 336 10.18 14.71 -13.70
CA ILE A 336 10.83 15.51 -14.75
C ILE A 336 9.81 16.27 -15.62
N PRO A 337 8.75 15.64 -16.17
CA PRO A 337 7.76 16.35 -16.98
C PRO A 337 7.05 17.47 -16.22
N GLN A 338 6.83 17.31 -14.90
CA GLN A 338 6.17 18.34 -14.10
C GLN A 338 7.06 19.55 -13.84
N ILE A 339 8.32 19.31 -13.48
CA ILE A 339 9.30 20.39 -13.32
C ILE A 339 9.47 21.10 -14.67
N ALA A 340 9.60 20.34 -15.77
CA ALA A 340 9.71 20.90 -17.11
C ALA A 340 8.48 21.75 -17.48
N LEU A 341 7.26 21.29 -17.16
CA LEU A 341 6.03 22.04 -17.38
C LEU A 341 5.97 23.32 -16.53
N ALA A 342 6.33 23.25 -15.25
CA ALA A 342 6.34 24.41 -14.36
C ALA A 342 7.37 25.47 -14.81
N VAL A 343 8.56 25.04 -15.24
CA VAL A 343 9.59 25.89 -15.83
C VAL A 343 9.09 26.47 -17.16
N TYR A 344 8.54 25.65 -18.05
CA TYR A 344 8.04 26.12 -19.34
C TYR A 344 7.00 27.23 -19.18
N ARG A 345 6.01 27.03 -18.30
CA ARG A 345 4.98 28.04 -18.01
C ARG A 345 5.52 29.32 -17.40
N ARG A 346 6.57 29.21 -16.58
CA ARG A 346 7.15 30.37 -15.90
C ARG A 346 7.85 31.32 -16.89
N TRP A 347 8.54 30.77 -17.88
CA TRP A 347 9.45 31.56 -18.73
C TRP A 347 9.02 31.68 -20.19
N PHE A 348 8.17 30.78 -20.70
CA PHE A 348 7.87 30.71 -22.14
C PHE A 348 6.40 30.98 -22.49
N LEU A 349 5.50 31.05 -21.51
CA LEU A 349 4.11 31.44 -21.74
C LEU A 349 3.90 32.93 -21.42
N ASP A 350 3.00 33.57 -22.17
CA ASP A 350 2.81 35.02 -22.16
C ASP A 350 2.49 35.55 -20.75
N PRO A 351 3.06 36.70 -20.34
CA PRO A 351 2.90 37.26 -19.00
C PRO A 351 1.47 37.64 -18.62
N ILE A 352 0.57 37.73 -19.60
CA ILE A 352 -0.88 37.93 -19.40
C ILE A 352 -1.53 36.68 -18.80
N ASN A 353 -0.97 35.50 -19.06
CA ASN A 353 -1.42 34.23 -18.55
C ASN A 353 -0.56 33.85 -17.34
N ILE A 354 -1.04 34.25 -16.15
CA ILE A 354 -0.67 33.74 -14.81
C ILE A 354 0.64 32.94 -14.76
N ARG A 355 1.73 33.60 -14.34
CA ARG A 355 3.01 32.91 -14.10
C ARG A 355 2.84 31.83 -13.04
N VAL A 356 3.47 30.68 -13.23
CA VAL A 356 3.52 29.64 -12.19
C VAL A 356 4.53 30.03 -11.11
N GLY A 357 4.16 29.87 -9.85
CA GLY A 357 5.06 30.08 -8.72
C GLY A 357 5.96 28.87 -8.47
N ILE A 358 7.24 28.99 -8.80
CA ILE A 358 8.23 27.91 -8.55
C ILE A 358 8.45 27.73 -7.05
N ALA A 359 8.40 28.80 -6.28
CA ALA A 359 8.60 28.73 -4.83
C ALA A 359 7.47 27.96 -4.13
N ALA A 360 6.28 27.84 -4.73
CA ALA A 360 5.24 26.97 -4.20
C ALA A 360 5.63 25.49 -4.21
N HIS A 361 6.32 25.05 -5.26
CA HIS A 361 6.85 23.68 -5.33
C HIS A 361 7.95 23.46 -4.31
N ILE A 362 8.85 24.44 -4.15
CA ILE A 362 9.94 24.39 -3.15
C ILE A 362 9.37 24.33 -1.73
N GLY A 363 8.36 25.16 -1.41
CA GLY A 363 7.68 25.13 -0.12
C GLY A 363 7.05 23.77 0.18
N GLY A 364 6.42 23.16 -0.81
CA GLY A 364 5.93 21.78 -0.74
C GLY A 364 7.04 20.77 -0.44
N ILE A 365 8.16 20.80 -1.19
CA ILE A 365 9.32 19.92 -0.96
C ILE A 365 9.83 20.06 0.48
N LEU A 366 10.02 21.28 0.97
CA LEU A 366 10.52 21.54 2.32
C LEU A 366 9.56 21.02 3.40
N ALA A 367 8.24 21.18 3.22
CA ALA A 367 7.25 20.60 4.12
C ALA A 367 7.31 19.06 4.10
N GLY A 368 7.44 18.46 2.92
CA GLY A 368 7.59 17.01 2.76
C GLY A 368 8.84 16.45 3.45
N ILE A 369 10.00 17.10 3.28
CA ILE A 369 11.26 16.72 3.95
C ILE A 369 11.12 16.86 5.48
N THR A 370 10.44 17.91 5.95
CA THR A 370 10.30 18.18 7.38
C THR A 370 9.34 17.20 8.06
N LEU A 371 8.18 16.93 7.45
CA LEU A 371 7.11 16.12 8.05
C LEU A 371 7.22 14.62 7.71
N GLY A 372 7.72 14.29 6.52
CA GLY A 372 7.79 12.92 5.99
C GLY A 372 8.40 11.89 6.95
N PRO A 373 9.60 12.13 7.53
CA PRO A 373 10.26 11.17 8.40
C PRO A 373 9.46 10.78 9.66
N ALA A 374 8.61 11.67 10.16
CA ALA A 374 7.81 11.42 11.36
C ALA A 374 6.41 10.88 11.02
N TYR A 375 5.81 11.32 9.91
CA TYR A 375 4.42 10.99 9.57
C TYR A 375 4.30 9.83 8.57
N LEU A 376 5.28 9.61 7.68
CA LEU A 376 5.25 8.62 6.59
C LEU A 376 6.41 7.62 6.65
N LYS A 377 6.73 7.15 7.87
CA LYS A 377 7.79 6.16 8.12
C LYS A 377 7.27 4.89 8.79
N ASP A 378 6.68 5.00 9.98
CA ASP A 378 6.18 3.88 10.75
C ASP A 378 4.66 3.98 10.96
N ILE A 379 3.93 2.93 10.57
CA ILE A 379 2.47 2.83 10.73
C ILE A 379 2.05 2.39 12.15
N LYS A 380 2.89 1.59 12.83
CA LYS A 380 2.62 1.01 14.15
C LYS A 380 2.78 2.06 15.24
N ARG A 381 3.76 2.97 15.09
CA ARG A 381 4.03 4.06 16.05
C ARG A 381 3.37 5.36 15.66
N TYR A 382 2.84 6.09 16.64
CA TYR A 382 2.34 7.45 16.42
C TYR A 382 3.48 8.47 16.34
N PRO A 383 3.39 9.52 15.50
CA PRO A 383 4.48 10.48 15.29
C PRO A 383 4.91 11.21 16.57
N TRP A 384 4.00 11.37 17.53
CA TRP A 384 4.27 12.03 18.81
C TRP A 384 4.90 11.12 19.87
N GLN A 385 4.93 9.79 19.68
CA GLN A 385 5.55 8.88 20.66
C GLN A 385 7.05 9.07 20.76
N GLU A 386 7.71 9.48 19.67
CA GLU A 386 9.16 9.72 19.62
C GLU A 386 9.51 11.22 19.72
N GLY A 387 8.52 12.10 19.89
CA GLY A 387 8.69 13.57 19.90
C GLY A 387 9.03 14.19 18.54
N SER A 388 9.63 13.44 17.62
CA SER A 388 10.01 13.87 16.27
C SER A 388 8.84 14.45 15.47
N GLY A 389 7.64 13.85 15.55
CA GLY A 389 6.46 14.35 14.86
C GLY A 389 5.92 15.66 15.41
N LEU A 390 6.04 15.90 16.72
CA LEU A 390 5.70 17.19 17.32
C LEU A 390 6.71 18.25 16.93
N PHE A 391 8.00 17.92 16.94
CA PHE A 391 9.07 18.83 16.52
C PHE A 391 8.94 19.25 15.05
N SER A 392 8.71 18.30 14.14
CA SER A 392 8.48 18.58 12.72
C SER A 392 7.23 19.44 12.50
N LEU A 393 6.13 19.12 13.19
CA LEU A 393 4.91 19.90 13.12
C LEU A 393 5.13 21.33 13.62
N PHE A 394 5.77 21.49 14.78
CA PHE A 394 6.08 22.79 15.36
C PHE A 394 6.99 23.62 14.45
N THR A 395 7.98 23.00 13.81
CA THR A 395 8.85 23.66 12.83
C THR A 395 8.06 24.18 11.64
N CYS A 396 7.16 23.38 11.08
CA CYS A 396 6.26 23.83 10.01
C CYS A 396 5.33 24.96 10.47
N LEU A 397 4.79 24.87 11.69
CA LEU A 397 3.90 25.90 12.24
C LEU A 397 4.62 27.22 12.54
N ILE A 398 5.89 27.19 12.98
CA ILE A 398 6.71 28.41 13.11
C ILE A 398 6.89 29.07 11.74
N PHE A 399 7.24 28.29 10.72
CA PHE A 399 7.38 28.82 9.37
C PHE A 399 6.06 29.46 8.88
N ILE A 400 4.93 28.77 9.06
CA ILE A 400 3.61 29.28 8.70
C ILE A 400 3.30 30.57 9.47
N GLY A 401 3.41 30.55 10.79
CA GLY A 401 3.11 31.70 11.65
C GLY A 401 4.00 32.91 11.35
N GLY A 402 5.32 32.68 11.19
CA GLY A 402 6.27 33.72 10.81
C GLY A 402 5.95 34.32 9.45
N THR A 403 5.56 33.50 8.48
CA THR A 403 5.18 33.96 7.15
C THR A 403 3.86 34.74 7.17
N VAL A 404 2.89 34.32 7.97
CA VAL A 404 1.63 35.07 8.17
C VAL A 404 1.92 36.45 8.76
N ILE A 405 2.76 36.52 9.80
CA ILE A 405 3.19 37.79 10.40
C ILE A 405 3.90 38.67 9.36
N PHE A 406 4.80 38.09 8.56
CA PHE A 406 5.48 38.82 7.48
C PHE A 406 4.49 39.37 6.46
N ASN A 407 3.54 38.54 5.99
CA ASN A 407 2.50 38.98 5.07
C ASN A 407 1.74 40.18 5.65
N ILE A 408 1.38 40.16 6.94
CA ILE A 408 0.67 41.28 7.59
C ILE A 408 1.52 42.57 7.61
N ILE A 409 2.79 42.47 7.99
CA ILE A 409 3.66 43.64 8.27
C ILE A 409 4.28 44.22 6.98
N TYR A 410 4.63 43.37 6.02
CA TYR A 410 5.32 43.81 4.81
C TYR A 410 4.37 44.58 3.87
N LYS A 411 4.82 45.76 3.44
CA LYS A 411 4.02 46.71 2.62
C LYS A 411 4.37 46.70 1.13
N GLY A 412 5.36 45.92 0.69
CA GLY A 412 5.81 45.88 -0.71
C GLY A 412 4.96 45.03 -1.65
N TYR A 413 3.78 44.56 -1.21
CA TYR A 413 2.86 43.80 -2.05
C TYR A 413 2.19 44.70 -3.11
N PRO A 414 1.71 44.11 -4.24
CA PRO A 414 0.90 44.83 -5.21
C PRO A 414 -0.34 45.45 -4.57
N ALA A 415 -0.76 46.60 -5.08
CA ALA A 415 -1.96 47.29 -4.59
C ALA A 415 -3.23 46.46 -4.82
N GLU A 416 -4.17 46.55 -3.88
CA GLU A 416 -5.52 45.98 -4.00
C GLU A 416 -6.26 46.67 -5.15
N ILE A 417 -6.64 45.89 -6.16
CA ILE A 417 -7.50 46.36 -7.24
C ILE A 417 -8.94 46.01 -6.84
N TYR A 418 -9.66 47.00 -6.32
CA TYR A 418 -11.10 46.92 -6.12
C TYR A 418 -11.77 47.22 -7.47
N ASN A 419 -12.16 46.16 -8.19
CA ASN A 419 -13.09 46.27 -9.31
C ASN A 419 -14.47 45.84 -8.86
#